data_AF-A0A183KKR6-F1
#
_entry.id   AF-A0A183KKR6-F1
#
_cell.length_a   1.000
_cell.length_b   1.000
_cell.length_c   1.000
_cell.angle_alpha   90.00
_cell.angle_beta   90.00
_cell.angle_gamma   90.00
#
_symmetry.space_group_name_H-M   'P 1'
#
loop_
_entity.id
_entity.type
_entity.pdbx_description
1 polymer ?
#
loop_
_entity_poly.entity_id
_entity_poly.type
_entity_poly.pdbx_seq_one_letter_code
_entity_poly.pdbx_strand_id
1 'polypeptide(L)'
;MRMLICPDLEEIFLPDDEGLINRIEDSADSLRDFLLHLPENFIGTNDTGNCLGSALQAALKLIGAVGGRITVFTTCLPTVGSGALSLREEPCDRSSVDVKHLGPSTDFYKTYALDCSHKQVYIFAWYLLKIYV
;
A
#
# COMPACT_ATOMS: atom_id res chain seq x y z
N MET A 1 9.54 16.46 -12.39
CA MET A 1 8.83 15.18 -12.15
C MET A 1 7.33 15.43 -12.31
N ARG A 2 6.54 14.47 -12.82
CA ARG A 2 5.08 14.60 -12.96
C ARG A 2 4.36 13.74 -11.92
N MET A 3 3.29 14.26 -11.30
CA MET A 3 2.41 13.48 -10.43
C MET A 3 1.20 13.02 -11.24
N LEU A 4 0.88 11.73 -11.17
CA LEU A 4 -0.26 11.12 -11.83
C LEU A 4 -1.20 10.56 -10.75
N ILE A 5 -2.48 10.95 -10.80
CA ILE A 5 -3.49 10.53 -9.83
C ILE A 5 -4.39 9.50 -10.50
N CYS A 6 -4.48 8.32 -9.90
CA CYS A 6 -5.37 7.23 -10.33
C CYS A 6 -6.55 7.14 -9.34
N PRO A 7 -7.71 7.74 -9.66
CA PRO A 7 -8.85 7.77 -8.73
C PRO A 7 -9.66 6.46 -8.71
N ASP A 8 -9.56 5.65 -9.76
CA ASP A 8 -10.24 4.35 -9.83
C ASP A 8 -9.48 3.30 -9.00
N LEU A 9 -10.14 2.81 -7.96
CA LEU A 9 -9.58 1.83 -7.03
C LEU A 9 -10.01 0.38 -7.33
N GLU A 10 -10.98 0.20 -8.23
CA GLU A 10 -11.52 -1.11 -8.62
C GLU A 10 -10.73 -1.68 -9.81
N GLU A 11 -10.50 -0.85 -10.83
CA GLU A 11 -9.73 -1.24 -12.02
C GLU A 11 -8.39 -0.51 -12.08
N ILE A 12 -7.42 -1.04 -11.33
CA ILE A 12 -6.08 -0.46 -11.28
C ILE A 12 -5.38 -0.58 -12.64
N PHE A 13 -4.96 0.53 -13.22
CA PHE A 13 -4.12 0.57 -14.42
C PHE A 13 -2.82 1.34 -14.15
N LEU A 14 -1.80 1.06 -14.95
CA LEU A 14 -0.58 1.85 -14.96
C LEU A 14 -0.78 3.00 -15.96
N PRO A 15 -0.69 4.27 -15.54
CA PRO A 15 -0.90 5.41 -16.42
C PRO A 15 0.26 5.63 -17.41
N ASP A 16 1.40 4.97 -17.17
CA ASP A 16 2.63 5.04 -17.95
C ASP A 16 3.41 3.73 -17.78
N ASP A 17 3.94 3.19 -18.87
CA ASP A 17 4.64 1.90 -18.92
C ASP A 17 6.17 2.04 -18.95
N GLU A 18 6.71 3.15 -19.46
CA GLU A 18 8.16 3.32 -19.65
C GLU A 18 8.84 4.30 -18.68
N GLY A 19 8.09 5.16 -17.96
CA GLY A 19 8.69 6.24 -17.15
C GLY A 19 8.76 6.00 -15.64
N LEU A 20 8.14 4.95 -15.11
CA LEU A 20 7.93 4.78 -13.65
C LEU A 20 9.04 3.98 -12.94
N ILE A 21 9.80 3.16 -13.67
CA ILE A 21 10.97 2.43 -13.15
C ILE A 21 12.21 2.95 -13.85
N ASN A 22 13.12 3.56 -13.08
CA ASN A 22 14.37 4.10 -13.59
C ASN A 22 15.56 3.70 -12.73
N ARG A 23 16.76 3.81 -13.30
CA ARG A 23 18.00 3.66 -12.54
C ARG A 23 18.17 4.85 -11.60
N ILE A 24 18.58 4.58 -10.37
CA ILE A 24 18.82 5.62 -9.35
C ILE A 24 19.94 6.55 -9.78
N GLU A 25 20.96 6.01 -10.45
CA GLU A 25 22.11 6.76 -10.99
C GLU A 25 21.67 7.89 -11.95
N ASP A 26 20.68 7.60 -12.80
CA ASP A 26 20.19 8.53 -13.83
C ASP A 26 19.15 9.53 -13.27
N SER A 27 18.58 9.25 -12.09
CA SER A 27 17.43 9.99 -11.55
C SER A 27 17.65 10.58 -10.14
N ALA A 28 18.87 10.48 -9.60
CA ALA A 28 19.19 10.86 -8.22
C ALA A 28 18.77 12.30 -7.85
N ASP A 29 19.07 13.28 -8.71
CA ASP A 29 18.73 14.67 -8.43
C ASP A 29 17.22 14.93 -8.52
N SER A 30 16.55 14.31 -9.49
CA SER A 30 15.08 14.38 -9.59
C SER A 30 14.38 13.70 -8.40
N LEU A 31 14.92 12.59 -7.90
CA LEU A 31 14.41 11.91 -6.70
C LEU A 31 14.61 12.75 -5.45
N ARG A 32 15.77 13.40 -5.28
CA ARG A 32 16.01 14.32 -4.15
C ARG A 32 15.04 15.49 -4.16
N ASP A 33 14.87 16.12 -5.32
CA ASP A 33 13.93 17.23 -5.50
C ASP A 33 12.49 16.80 -5.16
N PHE A 34 12.06 15.63 -5.63
CA PHE A 34 10.77 15.06 -5.27
C PHE A 34 10.60 14.83 -3.77
N LEU A 35 11.61 14.24 -3.12
CA LEU A 35 11.57 13.96 -1.68
C LEU A 35 11.52 15.23 -0.84
N LEU A 36 12.11 16.34 -1.30
CA LEU A 36 12.01 17.64 -0.64
C LEU A 36 10.60 18.24 -0.73
N HIS A 37 9.96 18.12 -1.89
CA HIS A 37 8.60 18.66 -2.12
C HIS A 37 7.49 17.75 -1.61
N LEU A 38 7.76 16.46 -1.36
CA LEU A 38 6.75 15.48 -0.96
C LEU A 38 5.95 15.92 0.28
N PRO A 39 6.56 16.37 1.40
CA PRO A 39 5.79 16.82 2.56
C PRO A 39 4.96 18.07 2.26
N GLU A 40 5.50 19.01 1.49
CA GLU A 40 4.82 20.27 1.14
C GLU A 40 3.56 20.02 0.31
N ASN A 41 3.61 19.04 -0.60
CA ASN A 41 2.48 18.67 -1.44
C ASN A 41 1.27 18.12 -0.66
N PHE A 42 1.50 17.56 0.54
CA PHE A 42 0.47 16.88 1.32
C PHE A 42 0.21 17.48 2.72
N ILE A 43 0.88 18.57 3.10
CA ILE A 43 0.80 19.16 4.46
C ILE A 43 -0.63 19.54 4.90
N GLY A 44 -1.50 19.89 3.95
CA GLY A 44 -2.89 20.31 4.19
C GLY A 44 -3.94 19.24 3.93
N THR A 45 -3.55 17.98 3.70
CA THR A 45 -4.53 16.92 3.43
C THR A 45 -5.33 16.58 4.67
N ASN A 46 -6.65 16.48 4.51
CA ASN A 46 -7.58 15.99 5.53
C ASN A 46 -8.12 14.60 5.20
N ASP A 47 -7.57 13.94 4.17
CA ASP A 47 -8.00 12.61 3.78
C ASP A 47 -7.58 11.59 4.84
N THR A 48 -8.56 10.83 5.32
CA THR A 48 -8.38 9.73 6.28
C THR A 48 -8.46 8.35 5.61
N GLY A 49 -8.75 8.31 4.31
CA GLY A 49 -8.80 7.09 3.53
C GLY A 49 -7.42 6.45 3.37
N ASN A 50 -7.40 5.11 3.35
CA ASN A 50 -6.20 4.35 3.01
C ASN A 50 -6.55 3.22 2.04
N CYS A 51 -6.06 3.35 0.80
CA CYS A 51 -6.29 2.42 -0.32
C CYS A 51 -5.17 1.39 -0.51
N LEU A 52 -4.53 0.93 0.57
CA LEU A 52 -3.32 0.10 0.52
C LEU A 52 -3.40 -1.08 -0.45
N GLY A 53 -4.49 -1.86 -0.48
CA GLY A 53 -4.56 -3.03 -1.35
C GLY A 53 -4.61 -2.66 -2.84
N SER A 54 -5.35 -1.62 -3.20
CA SER A 54 -5.35 -1.06 -4.56
C SER A 54 -3.97 -0.51 -4.94
N ALA A 55 -3.28 0.19 -4.04
CA ALA A 55 -1.90 0.67 -4.26
C ALA A 55 -0.90 -0.49 -4.43
N LEU A 56 -1.06 -1.57 -3.67
CA LEU A 56 -0.26 -2.78 -3.79
C LEU A 56 -0.47 -3.47 -5.15
N GLN A 57 -1.70 -3.59 -5.63
CA GLN A 57 -1.98 -4.11 -6.97
C GLN A 57 -1.28 -3.28 -8.06
N ALA A 58 -1.28 -1.94 -7.93
CA ALA A 58 -0.57 -1.06 -8.87
C ALA A 58 0.94 -1.32 -8.84
N ALA A 59 1.52 -1.38 -7.64
CA ALA A 59 2.94 -1.67 -7.46
C ALA A 59 3.34 -3.04 -8.04
N LEU A 60 2.52 -4.08 -7.84
CA LEU A 60 2.77 -5.42 -8.40
C LEU A 60 2.64 -5.46 -9.93
N LYS A 61 1.73 -4.67 -10.52
CA LYS A 61 1.69 -4.48 -11.98
C LYS A 61 2.96 -3.80 -12.47
N LEU A 62 3.45 -2.81 -11.75
CA LEU A 62 4.63 -2.02 -12.11
C LEU A 62 5.92 -2.85 -12.09
N ILE A 63 6.24 -3.49 -10.96
CA ILE A 63 7.52 -4.20 -10.79
C ILE A 63 7.45 -5.70 -11.13
N GLY A 64 6.25 -6.24 -11.35
CA GLY A 64 6.03 -7.68 -11.45
C GLY A 64 6.69 -8.38 -12.63
N ALA A 65 7.10 -7.64 -13.67
CA ALA A 65 7.84 -8.20 -14.81
C ALA A 65 9.32 -8.48 -14.47
N VAL A 66 9.89 -7.73 -13.52
CA VAL A 66 11.31 -7.81 -13.12
C VAL A 66 11.47 -8.47 -11.75
N GLY A 67 10.47 -8.36 -10.89
CA GLY A 67 10.55 -8.72 -9.47
C GLY A 67 11.15 -7.60 -8.63
N GLY A 68 11.35 -7.87 -7.33
CA GLY A 68 11.99 -6.94 -6.42
C GLY A 68 11.21 -6.70 -5.12
N ARG A 69 11.29 -5.49 -4.59
CA ARG A 69 10.74 -5.15 -3.27
C ARG A 69 9.72 -4.02 -3.34
N ILE A 70 8.57 -4.22 -2.72
CA ILE A 70 7.64 -3.14 -2.38
C ILE A 70 7.87 -2.78 -0.91
N THR A 71 8.25 -1.53 -0.63
CA THR A 71 8.35 -1.01 0.73
C THR A 71 7.16 -0.11 1.03
N VAL A 72 6.36 -0.48 2.02
CA VAL A 72 5.16 0.24 2.42
C VAL A 72 5.42 0.97 3.73
N PHE A 73 5.01 2.23 3.79
CA PHE A 73 4.93 3.00 5.03
C PHE A 73 3.47 3.38 5.22
N THR A 74 2.84 2.88 6.29
CA THR A 74 1.42 3.17 6.57
C THR A 74 1.21 3.55 8.02
N THR A 75 0.36 4.55 8.25
CA THR A 75 0.04 5.09 9.58
C THR A 75 -1.41 4.82 9.99
N CYS A 76 -2.24 4.33 9.06
CA CYS A 76 -3.66 4.08 9.27
C CYS A 76 -4.05 2.68 8.76
N LEU A 77 -5.15 2.13 9.29
CA LEU A 77 -5.74 0.90 8.78
C LEU A 77 -6.21 1.12 7.32
N PRO A 78 -6.01 0.16 6.39
CA PRO A 78 -6.62 0.20 5.06
C PRO A 78 -8.14 0.20 5.16
N THR A 79 -8.81 1.25 4.70
CA THR A 79 -10.26 1.45 4.85
C THR A 79 -11.03 1.51 3.54
N VAL A 80 -10.34 1.72 2.41
CA VAL A 80 -10.96 1.90 1.10
C VAL A 80 -10.28 1.04 0.03
N GLY A 81 -11.00 0.73 -1.04
CA GLY A 81 -10.48 -0.07 -2.16
C GLY A 81 -10.32 -1.56 -1.85
N SER A 82 -9.58 -2.25 -2.71
CA SER A 82 -9.35 -3.69 -2.58
C SER A 82 -8.62 -4.01 -1.27
N GLY A 83 -9.08 -5.05 -0.56
CA GLY A 83 -8.48 -5.44 0.72
C GLY A 83 -8.79 -4.51 1.90
N ALA A 84 -9.78 -3.62 1.78
CA ALA A 84 -10.23 -2.78 2.88
C ALA A 84 -10.59 -3.60 4.14
N LEU A 85 -10.25 -3.04 5.29
CA LEU A 85 -10.41 -3.64 6.61
C LEU A 85 -11.32 -2.77 7.48
N SER A 86 -12.11 -3.43 8.33
CA SER A 86 -12.88 -2.79 9.38
C SER A 86 -12.26 -3.09 10.75
N LEU A 87 -12.53 -2.23 11.72
CA LEU A 87 -12.23 -2.52 13.13
C LEU A 87 -13.08 -3.72 13.57
N ARG A 88 -12.46 -4.63 14.32
CA ARG A 88 -13.05 -5.93 14.70
C ARG A 88 -13.17 -6.14 16.20
N GLU A 89 -12.35 -5.43 16.99
CA GLU A 89 -12.45 -5.53 18.44
C GLU A 89 -13.65 -4.76 18.95
N GLU A 90 -14.60 -5.48 19.53
CA GLU A 90 -15.62 -4.89 20.39
C GLU A 90 -15.11 -4.85 21.85
N PRO A 91 -15.45 -3.82 22.65
CA PRO A 91 -15.04 -3.73 24.05
C PRO A 91 -15.40 -4.99 24.88
N CYS A 92 -16.46 -5.69 24.48
CA CYS A 92 -16.96 -6.90 25.13
C CYS A 92 -16.10 -8.15 24.86
N ASP A 93 -15.32 -8.18 23.77
CA ASP A 93 -14.51 -9.35 23.40
C ASP A 93 -13.24 -9.49 24.28
N ARG A 94 -12.81 -8.42 24.96
CA ARG A 94 -11.62 -8.39 25.83
C ARG A 94 -11.71 -9.29 27.07
N SER A 95 -12.93 -9.68 27.45
CA SER A 95 -13.23 -10.58 28.57
C SER A 95 -13.56 -12.01 28.14
N SER A 96 -13.55 -12.32 26.85
CA SER A 96 -13.92 -13.65 26.34
C SER A 96 -12.75 -14.63 26.37
N VAL A 97 -13.02 -15.90 26.68
CA VAL A 97 -12.01 -16.98 26.72
C VAL A 97 -11.61 -17.45 25.31
N ASP A 98 -12.46 -17.16 24.32
CA ASP A 98 -12.21 -17.47 22.91
C ASP A 98 -11.32 -16.43 22.24
N VAL A 99 -10.23 -16.89 21.64
CA VAL A 99 -9.34 -16.02 20.87
C VAL A 99 -9.93 -15.80 19.47
N LYS A 100 -10.79 -14.78 19.37
CA LYS A 100 -11.37 -14.33 18.09
C LYS A 100 -10.36 -13.46 17.33
N HIS A 101 -10.54 -13.32 16.02
CA HIS A 101 -9.82 -12.36 15.14
C HIS A 101 -8.34 -12.64 14.80
N LEU A 102 -7.78 -13.80 15.15
CA LEU A 102 -6.43 -14.19 14.66
C LEU A 102 -6.40 -14.55 13.17
N GLY A 103 -7.57 -14.82 12.58
CA GLY A 103 -7.70 -15.10 11.16
C GLY A 103 -7.66 -13.80 10.33
N PRO A 104 -7.05 -13.84 9.13
CA PRO A 104 -7.06 -12.69 8.23
C PRO A 104 -8.49 -12.30 7.87
N SER A 105 -8.72 -11.00 7.77
CA SER A 105 -10.06 -10.46 7.57
C SER A 105 -10.68 -10.76 6.23
N THR A 106 -9.81 -10.84 5.24
CA THR A 106 -10.15 -10.97 3.83
C THR A 106 -9.14 -11.91 3.22
N ASP A 107 -9.59 -12.70 2.24
CA ASP A 107 -8.69 -13.56 1.47
C ASP A 107 -7.83 -12.77 0.48
N PHE A 108 -8.12 -11.47 0.26
CA PHE A 108 -7.36 -10.59 -0.63
C PHE A 108 -5.85 -10.69 -0.39
N TYR A 109 -5.39 -10.53 0.86
CA TYR A 109 -3.96 -10.54 1.17
C TYR A 109 -3.32 -11.91 0.99
N LYS A 110 -4.09 -13.01 1.09
CA LYS A 110 -3.58 -14.36 0.79
C LYS A 110 -3.35 -14.51 -0.71
N THR A 111 -4.35 -14.17 -1.52
CA THR A 111 -4.25 -14.22 -2.98
C THR A 111 -3.13 -13.31 -3.47
N TYR A 112 -3.05 -12.09 -2.94
CA TYR A 112 -2.00 -11.14 -3.29
C TYR A 112 -0.59 -11.66 -2.93
N ALA A 113 -0.43 -12.35 -1.79
CA ALA A 113 0.84 -12.97 -1.42
C ALA A 113 1.25 -14.09 -2.39
N LEU A 114 0.29 -14.88 -2.90
CA LEU A 114 0.55 -15.88 -3.93
C LEU A 114 1.02 -15.23 -5.24
N ASP A 115 0.34 -14.16 -5.67
CA ASP A 115 0.72 -13.42 -6.87
C ASP A 115 2.13 -12.81 -6.75
N CYS A 116 2.46 -12.28 -5.57
CA CYS A 116 3.80 -11.76 -5.26
C CYS A 116 4.86 -12.87 -5.37
N SER A 117 4.58 -14.07 -4.85
CA SER A 117 5.47 -15.23 -4.94
C SER A 117 5.74 -15.62 -6.40
N HIS A 118 4.69 -15.66 -7.23
CA HIS A 118 4.80 -15.99 -8.65
C HIS A 118 5.66 -14.97 -9.42
N LYS A 119 5.65 -13.70 -8.99
CA LYS A 119 6.37 -12.59 -9.63
C LYS A 119 7.70 -12.26 -8.97
N GLN A 120 8.16 -13.06 -8.00
CA GLN A 120 9.40 -12.81 -7.25
C GLN A 120 9.43 -11.42 -6.60
N VAL A 121 8.27 -10.98 -6.12
CA VAL A 121 8.09 -9.72 -5.40
C VAL A 121 7.93 -10.02 -3.92
N TYR A 122 8.64 -9.28 -3.07
CA TYR A 122 8.45 -9.33 -1.63
C TYR A 122 8.02 -7.96 -1.10
N ILE A 123 7.25 -7.99 -0.01
CA ILE A 123 6.66 -6.80 0.59
C ILE A 123 7.30 -6.60 1.95
N PHE A 124 7.77 -5.38 2.21
CA PHE A 124 8.24 -4.96 3.51
C PHE A 124 7.38 -3.79 3.99
N ALA A 125 6.72 -3.94 5.13
CA ALA A 125 5.77 -2.95 5.63
C ALA A 125 6.18 -2.40 7.00
N TRP A 126 6.23 -1.08 7.10
CA TRP A 126 6.33 -0.35 8.36
C TRP A 126 4.93 0.12 8.77
N TYR A 127 4.45 -0.41 9.88
CA TYR A 127 3.20 -0.01 10.51
C TYR A 127 3.48 0.98 11.63
N LEU A 128 3.04 2.22 11.42
CA LEU A 128 3.18 3.33 12.37
C LEU A 128 1.80 3.73 12.92
N LEU A 129 1.01 2.73 13.31
CA LEU A 129 -0.38 2.91 13.73
C LEU A 129 -0.43 3.47 15.15
N LYS A 130 -1.25 4.51 15.36
CA LYS A 130 -1.57 5.03 16.72
C LYS A 130 -2.64 4.21 17.44
N ILE A 131 -3.42 3.42 16.72
CA ILE A 131 -4.51 2.58 17.23
C ILE A 131 -4.37 1.19 16.59
N TYR A 132 -4.51 0.16 17.43
CA TYR A 132 -4.06 -1.23 17.32
C TYR A 132 -4.24 -1.98 15.98
N VAL A 133 -3.34 -2.96 15.78
CA VAL A 133 -3.50 -4.20 14.98
C VAL A 133 -4.33 -5.19 15.78
#